data_AF-L1KL38-F1
#
_entry.id   AF-L1KL38-F1
#
_cell.length_a   1.000
_cell.length_b   1.000
_cell.length_c   1.000
_cell.angle_alpha   90.00
_cell.angle_beta   90.00
_cell.angle_gamma   90.00
#
_symmetry.space_group_name_H-M   'P 1'
#
loop_
_entity.id
_entity.type
_entity.pdbx_description
1 polymer ?
#
loop_
_entity_poly.entity_id
_entity_poly.type
_entity_poly.pdbx_seq_one_letter_code
_entity_poly.pdbx_strand_id
1 'polypeptide(L)' 'MEEAGAVLAAESARFASSGWMRGTSGNLPVVLSRDPLRPAVTASGHDKAWT' A
#
# COMPACT_ATOMS: atom_id res chain seq x y z
N MET A 1 10.88 -2.06 8.21
CA MET A 1 9.44 -1.70 8.15
C MET A 1 9.24 -0.41 7.40
N GLU A 2 10.06 0.62 7.68
CA GLU A 2 10.01 1.92 7.03
C GLU A 2 10.11 1.84 5.49
N GLU A 3 11.04 1.02 4.97
CA GLU A 3 11.16 0.76 3.52
C GLU A 3 9.90 0.14 2.90
N ALA A 4 9.30 -0.86 3.56
CA ALA A 4 8.05 -1.46 3.09
C ALA A 4 6.89 -0.47 3.10
N GLY A 5 6.85 0.43 4.08
CA GLY A 5 5.89 1.54 4.14
C GLY A 5 6.05 2.49 2.95
N ALA A 6 7.28 2.89 2.64
CA ALA A 6 7.58 3.77 1.51
C ALA A 6 7.19 3.14 0.16
N VAL A 7 7.49 1.85 -0.04
CA VAL A 7 7.06 1.11 -1.24
C VAL A 7 5.53 1.09 -1.37
N LEU A 8 4.83 0.78 -0.28
CA LEU A 8 3.37 0.75 -0.27
C LEU A 8 2.76 2.13 -0.54
N ALA A 9 3.33 3.20 0.00
CA ALA A 9 2.88 4.57 -0.24
C ALA A 9 3.08 4.97 -1.72
N ALA A 10 4.27 4.74 -2.28
CA ALA A 10 4.58 5.05 -3.67
C ALA A 10 3.67 4.29 -4.65
N GLU A 11 3.46 2.99 -4.45
CA GLU A 11 2.56 2.21 -5.31
C GLU A 11 1.10 2.63 -5.13
N SER A 12 0.65 2.92 -3.90
CA SER A 12 -0.72 3.41 -3.67
C SER A 12 -0.97 4.71 -4.43
N ALA A 13 -0.03 5.66 -4.40
CA ALA A 13 -0.11 6.90 -5.15
C ALA A 13 -0.14 6.66 -6.67
N ARG A 14 0.67 5.72 -7.18
CA ARG A 14 0.68 5.36 -8.60
C ARG A 14 -0.66 4.76 -9.06
N PHE A 15 -1.24 3.84 -8.31
CA PHE A 15 -2.56 3.27 -8.62
C PHE A 15 -3.68 4.31 -8.47
N ALA A 16 -3.62 5.18 -7.46
CA ALA A 16 -4.56 6.28 -7.29
C ALA A 16 -4.51 7.25 -8.49
N SER A 17 -3.31 7.63 -8.95
CA SER A 17 -3.11 8.50 -10.13
C SER A 17 -3.65 7.89 -11.43
N SER A 18 -3.72 6.56 -11.51
CA SER A 18 -4.31 5.83 -12.63
C SER A 18 -5.84 5.73 -12.56
N GLY A 19 -6.45 6.14 -11.44
CA GLY A 19 -7.89 6.02 -11.17
C GLY A 19 -8.32 4.69 -10.56
N TRP A 20 -7.37 3.83 -10.14
CA TRP A 20 -7.65 2.45 -9.71
C TRP A 20 -7.90 2.34 -8.19
N MET A 21 -7.61 3.38 -7.42
CA MET A 21 -7.87 3.47 -5.98
C MET A 21 -8.55 4.80 -5.66
N ARG A 22 -9.89 4.83 -5.73
CA ARG A 22 -10.67 6.05 -5.51
C ARG A 22 -10.93 6.26 -4.02
N GLY A 23 -10.45 7.36 -3.45
CA GLY A 23 -10.57 7.67 -2.03
C GLY A 23 -9.89 6.60 -1.16
N THR A 24 -10.65 5.93 -0.29
CA THR A 24 -10.13 4.90 0.61
C THR A 24 -10.24 3.47 0.06
N SER A 25 -10.74 3.31 -1.18
CA SER A 25 -10.90 2.00 -1.80
C SER A 25 -9.56 1.42 -2.26
N GLY A 26 -9.37 0.12 -2.02
CA GLY A 26 -8.17 -0.63 -2.40
C GLY A 26 -7.11 -0.74 -1.30
N ASN A 27 -6.43 -1.88 -1.26
CA ASN A 27 -5.30 -2.14 -0.38
C ASN A 27 -4.19 -2.86 -1.15
N LEU A 28 -2.95 -2.51 -0.83
CA LEU A 28 -1.77 -3.17 -1.39
C LEU A 28 -1.07 -3.99 -0.29
N PRO A 29 -0.75 -5.27 -0.56
CA PRO A 29 0.17 -6.05 0.25
C PRO A 29 1.58 -6.06 -0.34
N VAL A 30 2.61 -6.12 0.51
CA VAL A 30 3.97 -6.52 0.16
C VAL A 30 4.41 -7.67 1.06
N VAL A 31 5.11 -8.66 0.50
CA VAL A 31 5.58 -9.84 1.24
C VAL A 31 6.95 -9.54 1.85
N LEU A 32 7.07 -9.58 3.18
CA LEU A 32 8.32 -9.36 3.91
C LEU A 32 9.10 -10.66 4.13
N SER A 33 8.41 -11.76 4.39
CA SER A 33 8.99 -13.11 4.49
C SER A 33 7.97 -14.15 4.03
N ARG A 34 8.44 -15.32 3.59
CA ARG A 34 7.59 -16.41 3.09
C ARG A 34 7.49 -17.62 4.03
N ASP A 35 8.37 -17.71 5.03
CA ASP A 35 8.32 -18.75 6.06
C ASP A 35 8.76 -18.20 7.43
N PRO A 36 7.82 -17.88 8.34
CA PRO A 36 6.38 -17.81 8.09
C PRO A 36 6.04 -16.67 7.13
N LEU A 37 4.89 -16.76 6.45
CA LEU A 37 4.39 -15.68 5.60
C LEU A 37 4.12 -14.43 6.44
N ARG A 38 4.81 -13.32 6.14
CA ARG A 38 4.60 -12.01 6.78
C ARG A 38 4.30 -10.95 5.73
N PRO A 39 3.03 -10.59 5.51
CA PRO A 39 2.69 -9.45 4.68
C PRO A 39 2.69 -8.14 5.49
N ALA A 40 3.10 -7.04 4.86
CA ALA A 40 2.71 -5.69 5.26
C ALA A 40 1.61 -5.21 4.31
N VAL A 41 0.63 -4.49 4.84
CA VAL A 41 -0.53 -4.02 4.06
C VAL A 41 -0.74 -2.54 4.34
N THR A 42 -1.14 -1.78 3.32
CA THR A 42 -1.57 -0.38 3.49
C THR A 42 -2.65 -0.27 4.57
N ALA A 43 -2.58 0.77 5.40
CA ALA A 43 -3.60 1.06 6.40
C ALA A 43 -5.00 1.25 5.75
N SER A 44 -6.04 0.83 6.45
CA SER A 44 -7.43 1.05 6.05
C SER A 44 -7.86 2.50 6.31
N GLY A 45 -8.84 2.99 5.55
CA GLY A 45 -9.47 4.29 5.80
C GLY A 45 -8.64 5.54 5.48
N HIS A 46 -7.35 5.40 5.16
CA HIS A 46 -6.52 6.52 4.69
C HIS A 46 -6.71 6.76 3.19
N ASP A 47 -6.74 8.05 2.81
CA ASP A 47 -6.62 8.47 1.42
C ASP A 47 -5.28 7.99 0.85
N LYS A 48 -5.32 7.41 -0.35
CA LYS A 48 -4.19 6.73 -1.00
C LYS A 48 -3.28 7.68 -1.77
N ALA A 49 -3.64 8.96 -1.86
CA ALA A 49 -2.82 10.03 -2.43
C ALA A 49 -1.89 10.72 -1.40
N TRP A 50 -1.77 10.19 -0.17
CA TRP A 50 -0.84 10.71 0.82
C TRP A 50 0.62 10.48 0.37
N THR A 51 1.43 11.55 0.41
CA THR A 51 2.90 11.54 0.23
C THR A 51 3.58 11.49 1.59
#